data_AF-A0A4Q7V8Z2-F1
#
_entry.id   AF-A0A4Q7V8Z2-F1
#
_cell.length_a   1.000
_cell.length_b   1.000
_cell.length_c   1.000
_cell.angle_alpha   90.00
_cell.angle_beta   90.00
_cell.angle_gamma   90.00
#
_symmetry.space_group_name_H-M   'P 1'
#
loop_
_entity.id
_entity.type
_entity.pdbx_description
1 polymer ?
#
loop_
_entity_poly.entity_id
_entity_poly.type
_entity_poly.pdbx_seq_one_letter_code
_entity_poly.pdbx_strand_id
1 'polypeptide(L)'
;MVIGSLMYVAIITLLIVSAWKINTKADKPGWACLIPIYGTLVNLEIIGKPWWWILMMLIPGVNIVFAIMMVNLLAKSFGKGTGFTLGLIFLPFICYPILGLGEAKYEGPAGLR
;
A
#
# COMPACT_ATOMS: atom_id res chain seq x y z
N MET A 1 -4.68 28.15 12.03
CA MET A 1 -3.59 27.70 11.12
C MET A 1 -2.75 26.58 11.73
N VAL A 2 -2.24 26.73 12.97
CA VAL A 2 -1.31 25.77 13.62
C VAL A 2 -1.92 24.39 13.93
N ILE A 3 -3.16 24.31 14.41
CA ILE A 3 -3.80 23.03 14.75
C ILE A 3 -3.97 22.14 13.50
N GLY A 4 -4.35 22.75 12.36
CA GLY A 4 -4.50 22.05 11.09
C GLY A 4 -3.18 21.46 10.58
N SER A 5 -2.08 22.21 10.68
CA SER A 5 -0.76 21.72 10.28
C SER A 5 -0.26 20.57 11.16
N LEU A 6 -0.54 20.60 12.48
CA LEU A 6 -0.15 19.51 13.38
C LEU A 6 -0.91 18.21 13.08
N MET A 7 -2.22 18.32 12.84
CA MET A 7 -3.05 17.17 12.45
C MET A 7 -2.59 16.55 11.13
N TYR A 8 -2.23 17.38 10.15
CA TYR A 8 -1.71 16.93 8.87
C TYR A 8 -0.41 16.12 9.02
N VAL A 9 0.55 16.63 9.80
CA VAL A 9 1.82 15.93 10.07
C VAL A 9 1.58 14.61 10.80
N ALA A 10 0.67 14.58 11.77
CA ALA A 10 0.32 13.36 12.49
C ALA A 10 -0.24 12.27 11.55
N ILE A 11 -1.17 12.63 10.66
CA ILE A 11 -1.76 11.70 9.69
C ILE A 11 -0.71 11.16 8.72
N ILE A 12 0.16 12.01 8.19
CA ILE A 12 1.24 11.58 7.29
C ILE A 12 2.17 10.60 8.00
N THR A 13 2.60 10.94 9.22
CA THR A 13 3.51 10.09 9.99
C THR A 13 2.90 8.72 10.25
N LEU A 14 1.61 8.69 10.62
CA LEU A 14 0.86 7.46 10.83
C LEU A 14 0.75 6.62 9.55
N LEU A 15 0.52 7.23 8.39
CA LEU A 15 0.48 6.53 7.10
C LEU A 15 1.86 5.97 6.72
N ILE A 16 2.94 6.74 6.92
CA ILE A 16 4.31 6.29 6.65
C ILE A 16 4.66 5.09 7.54
N VAL A 17 4.39 5.18 8.84
CA VAL A 17 4.63 4.08 9.79
C VAL A 17 3.80 2.84 9.42
N SER A 18 2.56 3.04 8.97
CA SER A 18 1.71 1.95 8.50
C SER A 18 2.29 1.28 7.26
N ALA A 19 2.71 2.05 6.25
CA ALA A 19 3.35 1.53 5.04
C ALA A 19 4.67 0.81 5.33
N TRP A 20 5.49 1.36 6.24
CA TRP A 20 6.70 0.72 6.71
C TRP A 20 6.40 -0.65 7.31
N LYS A 21 5.37 -0.73 8.16
CA LYS A 21 4.97 -1.98 8.81
C LYS A 21 4.39 -3.00 7.84
N ILE A 22 3.60 -2.57 6.86
CA ILE A 22 3.10 -3.43 5.77
C ILE A 22 4.28 -4.11 5.04
N ASN A 23 5.29 -3.33 4.66
CA ASN A 23 6.49 -3.85 4.00
C ASN A 23 7.23 -4.86 4.89
N THR A 24 7.44 -4.54 6.18
CA THR A 24 8.12 -5.46 7.10
C THR A 24 7.35 -6.76 7.35
N LYS A 25 6.01 -6.72 7.29
CA LYS A 25 5.15 -7.92 7.42
C LYS A 25 5.28 -8.87 6.22
N ALA A 26 5.71 -8.35 5.08
CA ALA A 26 5.97 -9.12 3.87
C ALA A 26 7.46 -9.43 3.67
N ASP A 27 8.26 -9.36 4.73
CA ASP A 27 9.72 -9.57 4.72
C ASP A 27 10.48 -8.64 3.76
N LYS A 28 9.95 -7.42 3.56
CA LYS A 28 10.58 -6.37 2.75
C LYS A 28 11.10 -5.22 3.60
N PRO A 29 12.12 -4.47 3.11
CA PRO A 29 12.64 -3.32 3.82
C PRO A 29 11.55 -2.27 4.01
N GLY A 30 11.24 -1.97 5.28
CA GLY A 30 10.16 -1.05 5.63
C GLY A 30 10.33 0.36 5.06
N TRP A 31 11.56 0.87 5.07
CA TRP A 31 11.92 2.18 4.52
C TRP A 31 11.67 2.31 3.01
N ALA A 32 11.46 1.20 2.30
CA ALA A 32 11.22 1.23 0.85
C ALA A 32 10.03 2.12 0.48
N CYS A 33 9.03 2.27 1.36
CA CYS A 33 7.88 3.14 1.11
C CYS A 33 8.23 4.63 0.98
N LEU A 34 9.43 5.06 1.42
CA LEU A 34 9.87 6.45 1.33
C LEU A 34 10.43 6.82 -0.05
N ILE A 35 10.92 5.83 -0.80
CA ILE A 35 11.48 6.06 -2.13
C ILE A 35 10.41 5.71 -3.18
N PRO A 36 9.94 6.64 -4.02
CA PRO A 36 8.78 6.40 -4.89
C PRO A 36 8.94 5.20 -5.85
N ILE A 37 10.06 5.12 -6.57
CA ILE A 37 10.28 4.05 -7.56
C ILE A 37 10.57 2.73 -6.85
N TYR A 38 11.48 2.74 -5.86
CA TYR A 38 11.86 1.53 -5.13
C TYR A 38 10.70 0.97 -4.28
N GLY A 39 9.91 1.82 -3.63
CA GLY A 39 8.72 1.43 -2.90
C GLY A 39 7.65 0.81 -3.80
N THR A 40 7.52 1.30 -5.03
CA THR A 40 6.63 0.69 -6.02
C THR A 40 7.13 -0.69 -6.46
N LEU A 41 8.43 -0.84 -6.72
CA LEU A 41 9.04 -2.15 -7.01
C LEU A 41 8.81 -3.15 -5.86
N VAL A 42 9.08 -2.74 -4.63
CA VAL A 42 8.85 -3.57 -3.44
C VAL A 42 7.37 -3.92 -3.30
N ASN A 43 6.45 -2.98 -3.52
CA ASN A 43 5.02 -3.26 -3.47
C ASN A 43 4.61 -4.25 -4.58
N LEU A 44 5.17 -4.15 -5.78
CA LEU A 44 4.97 -5.10 -6.87
C LEU A 44 5.45 -6.51 -6.48
N GLU A 45 6.59 -6.63 -5.78
CA GLU A 45 7.05 -7.91 -5.24
C GLU A 45 6.12 -8.47 -4.17
N ILE A 46 5.58 -7.63 -3.27
CA ILE A 46 4.62 -8.02 -2.22
C ILE A 46 3.31 -8.54 -2.84
N ILE A 47 2.86 -7.96 -3.94
CA ILE A 47 1.64 -8.42 -4.63
C ILE A 47 1.93 -9.50 -5.68
N GLY A 48 3.20 -9.79 -6.00
CA GLY A 48 3.60 -10.76 -7.02
C GLY A 48 3.34 -10.33 -8.45
N LYS A 49 3.58 -9.05 -8.78
CA LYS A 49 3.48 -8.51 -10.14
C LYS A 49 4.85 -8.11 -10.69
N PRO A 50 5.03 -8.20 -12.02
CA PRO A 50 6.30 -7.89 -12.67
C PRO A 50 6.58 -6.38 -12.67
N TRP A 51 7.87 -6.02 -12.73
CA TRP A 51 8.36 -4.63 -12.67
C TRP A 51 7.82 -3.72 -13.79
N TRP A 52 7.41 -4.26 -14.94
CA TRP A 52 6.88 -3.47 -16.05
C TRP A 52 5.58 -2.72 -15.71
N TRP A 53 4.89 -3.10 -14.62
CA TRP A 53 3.75 -2.36 -14.09
C TRP A 53 4.09 -0.91 -13.74
N ILE A 54 5.36 -0.60 -13.44
CA ILE A 54 5.82 0.78 -13.23
C ILE A 54 5.66 1.61 -14.50
N LEU A 55 5.91 1.04 -15.68
CA LEU A 55 5.71 1.76 -16.95
C LEU A 55 4.24 2.10 -17.17
N MET A 56 3.32 1.24 -16.71
CA MET A 56 1.88 1.51 -16.79
C MET A 56 1.44 2.64 -15.88
N MET A 57 2.15 2.87 -14.76
CA MET A 57 1.90 4.00 -13.87
C MET A 57 2.30 5.35 -14.47
N LEU A 58 3.14 5.36 -15.51
CA LEU A 58 3.55 6.58 -16.21
C LEU A 58 2.52 7.01 -17.27
N ILE A 59 1.62 6.11 -17.69
CA ILE A 59 0.61 6.38 -18.71
C ILE A 59 -0.65 6.95 -18.04
N PRO A 60 -1.05 8.21 -18.35
CA PRO A 60 -2.26 8.80 -17.78
C PRO A 60 -3.52 7.97 -18.11
N GLY A 61 -4.41 7.81 -17.12
CA GLY A 61 -5.63 7.01 -17.23
C GLY A 61 -5.40 5.53 -16.91
N VAL A 62 -4.39 4.92 -17.52
CA VAL A 62 -4.00 3.52 -17.23
C VAL A 62 -3.45 3.41 -15.81
N ASN A 63 -2.71 4.41 -15.35
CA ASN A 63 -2.17 4.50 -14.00
C ASN A 63 -3.24 4.34 -12.90
N ILE A 64 -4.45 4.85 -13.10
CA ILE A 64 -5.56 4.73 -12.13
C ILE A 64 -6.02 3.27 -12.03
N VAL A 65 -6.21 2.61 -13.17
CA VAL A 65 -6.63 1.20 -13.22
C VAL A 65 -5.59 0.32 -12.54
N PHE A 66 -4.30 0.54 -12.83
CA PHE A 66 -3.21 -0.19 -12.20
C PHE A 66 -3.08 0.11 -10.70
N ALA A 67 -3.28 1.36 -10.27
CA ALA A 67 -3.28 1.70 -8.85
C ALA A 67 -4.40 0.96 -8.09
N ILE A 68 -5.62 0.95 -8.63
CA ILE A 68 -6.75 0.22 -8.03
C ILE A 68 -6.45 -1.29 -7.96
N MET A 69 -5.91 -1.86 -9.05
CA MET A 69 -5.51 -3.27 -9.07
C MET A 69 -4.44 -3.57 -8.01
N MET A 70 -3.43 -2.71 -7.86
CA MET A 70 -2.38 -2.89 -6.87
C MET A 70 -2.92 -2.81 -5.44
N VAL A 71 -3.83 -1.89 -5.14
CA VAL A 71 -4.49 -1.82 -3.82
C VAL A 71 -5.36 -3.05 -3.57
N ASN A 72 -6.05 -3.56 -4.59
CA ASN A 72 -6.85 -4.79 -4.48
C ASN A 72 -5.97 -6.00 -4.19
N LEU A 73 -4.87 -6.15 -4.93
CA LEU A 73 -3.94 -7.25 -4.75
C LEU A 73 -3.21 -7.15 -3.41
N LEU A 74 -2.85 -5.94 -2.97
CA LEU A 74 -2.29 -5.73 -1.63
C LEU A 74 -3.30 -6.17 -0.55
N ALA A 75 -4.57 -5.76 -0.65
CA ALA A 75 -5.60 -6.21 0.29
C ALA A 75 -5.70 -7.75 0.32
N LYS A 76 -5.75 -8.38 -0.86
CA LYS A 76 -5.82 -9.84 -0.99
C LYS A 76 -4.58 -10.56 -0.47
N SER A 77 -3.39 -9.98 -0.63
CA SER A 77 -2.14 -10.54 -0.08
C SER A 77 -2.12 -10.58 1.45
N PHE A 78 -3.03 -9.86 2.11
CA PHE A 78 -3.24 -9.87 3.57
C PHE A 78 -4.57 -10.52 3.98
N GLY A 79 -5.17 -11.33 3.09
CA GLY A 79 -6.43 -12.03 3.35
C GLY A 79 -7.66 -11.13 3.40
N LYS A 80 -7.60 -9.90 2.86
CA LYS A 80 -8.72 -8.95 2.86
C LYS A 80 -9.45 -8.93 1.52
N GLY A 81 -10.77 -8.85 1.58
CA GLY A 81 -11.65 -8.82 0.40
C GLY A 81 -11.82 -7.43 -0.23
N THR A 82 -12.64 -7.37 -1.29
CA THR A 82 -12.90 -6.14 -2.07
C THR A 82 -13.48 -5.00 -1.23
N GLY A 83 -14.32 -5.27 -0.21
CA GLY A 83 -14.82 -4.23 0.69
C GLY A 83 -13.70 -3.50 1.43
N PHE A 84 -12.64 -4.21 1.83
CA PHE A 84 -11.46 -3.61 2.45
C PHE A 84 -10.60 -2.86 1.43
N THR A 85 -10.55 -3.31 0.17
CA THR A 85 -9.93 -2.54 -0.93
C THR A 85 -10.58 -1.17 -1.09
N LEU A 86 -11.92 -1.12 -1.10
CA LEU A 86 -12.64 0.15 -1.15
C LEU A 86 -12.33 1.00 0.09
N GLY A 87 -12.23 0.37 1.27
CA GLY A 87 -11.74 1.03 2.49
C GLY A 87 -10.34 1.62 2.34
N LEU A 88 -9.39 0.92 1.72
CA LEU A 88 -8.04 1.44 1.47
C LEU A 88 -8.04 2.64 0.50
N ILE A 89 -8.97 2.69 -0.45
CA ILE A 89 -9.09 3.77 -1.43
C ILE A 89 -9.78 5.00 -0.81
N PHE A 90 -10.92 4.82 -0.15
CA PHE A 90 -11.75 5.93 0.36
C PHE A 90 -11.41 6.33 1.80
N LEU A 91 -10.86 5.42 2.61
CA LEU A 91 -10.52 5.61 4.02
C LEU A 91 -9.08 5.16 4.33
N PRO A 92 -8.07 5.69 3.61
CA PRO A 92 -6.68 5.21 3.73
C PRO A 92 -6.11 5.39 5.14
N PHE A 93 -6.46 6.48 5.82
CA PHE A 93 -5.99 6.80 7.18
C PHE A 93 -6.51 5.84 8.27
N ILE A 94 -7.45 4.95 7.96
CA ILE A 94 -7.92 3.89 8.86
C ILE A 94 -7.44 2.53 8.36
N CYS A 95 -7.65 2.22 7.08
CA CYS A 95 -7.39 0.88 6.55
C CYS A 95 -5.90 0.55 6.42
N TYR A 96 -5.03 1.51 6.07
CA TYR A 96 -3.59 1.26 6.03
C TYR A 96 -3.02 0.95 7.43
N PRO A 97 -3.36 1.68 8.50
CA PRO A 97 -2.99 1.30 9.87
C PRO A 97 -3.51 -0.06 10.29
N ILE A 98 -4.76 -0.42 9.95
CA ILE A 98 -5.28 -1.76 10.26
C ILE A 98 -4.43 -2.85 9.58
N LEU A 99 -3.98 -2.60 8.35
CA LEU A 99 -3.14 -3.54 7.60
C LEU A 99 -1.72 -3.62 8.18
N GLY A 100 -1.09 -2.45 8.43
CA GLY A 100 0.30 -2.36 8.88
C GLY A 100 0.49 -2.60 10.36
N LEU A 101 -0.28 -1.93 11.21
CA LEU A 101 -0.13 -1.96 12.67
C LEU A 101 -1.08 -2.94 13.36
N GLY A 102 -2.19 -3.32 12.70
CA GLY A 102 -3.13 -4.31 13.23
C GLY A 102 -2.64 -5.75 13.13
N GLU A 103 -3.53 -6.71 13.41
CA GLU A 103 -3.22 -8.15 13.43
C GLU A 103 -3.14 -8.81 12.04
N ALA A 104 -3.38 -8.05 10.96
CA ALA A 104 -3.32 -8.58 9.61
C ALA A 104 -1.94 -9.21 9.33
N LYS A 105 -1.94 -10.46 8.86
CA LYS A 105 -0.72 -11.19 8.48
C LYS A 105 -0.61 -11.22 6.97
N TYR A 106 0.61 -11.16 6.48
CA TYR A 106 0.88 -11.35 5.06
C TYR A 106 0.71 -12.84 4.72
N GLU A 107 -0.18 -13.15 3.80
CA GLU A 107 -0.48 -14.52 3.36
C GLU A 107 0.31 -14.93 2.11
N GLY A 108 1.05 -13.99 1.52
CA GLY A 108 1.78 -14.19 0.28
C GLY A 108 1.18 -13.40 -0.90
N PRO A 109 1.85 -13.44 -2.06
CA PRO A 109 1.50 -12.62 -3.21
C PRO A 109 0.20 -13.08 -3.86
N ALA A 110 -0.87 -12.30 -3.68
CA ALA A 110 -2.17 -12.61 -4.28
C ALA A 110 -2.19 -12.53 -5.81
N GLY A 111 -1.22 -11.84 -6.43
CA GLY A 111 -1.11 -11.75 -7.89
C GLY A 111 -0.59 -13.02 -8.58
N LEU A 112 -0.15 -14.02 -7.80
CA LEU A 112 0.30 -15.34 -8.25
C LEU A 112 -0.71 -16.47 -7.95
N ARG A 113 -1.80 -16.17 -7.22
CA ARG A 113 -2.92 -17.10 -6.96
C ARG A 113 -4.01 -16.88 -8.00
#